data_AF-A0A9P6UUZ4-F1
#
_entry.id   AF-A0A9P6UUZ4-F1
#
_cell.length_a   1.000
_cell.length_b   1.000
_cell.length_c   1.000
_cell.angle_alpha   90.00
_cell.angle_beta   90.00
_cell.angle_gamma   90.00
#
_symmetry.space_group_name_H-M   'P 1'
#
loop_
_entity.id
_entity.type
_entity.pdbx_description
1 polymer ?
#
loop_
_entity_poly.entity_id
_entity_poly.type
_entity_poly.pdbx_seq_one_letter_code
_entity_poly.pdbx_strand_id
1 'polypeptide(L)'
;MASKASNVVASALNMIGVRYRWGGNTPDSGLDCSGFVRYVYQNTLGFTLPRRAVDMSRVGEKIIKVTDLKPGDLFFIRKLD
;
A
#
# COMPACT_ATOMS: atom_id res chain seq x y z
N MET A 1 21.16 -2.03 9.46
CA MET A 1 20.38 -1.28 8.46
C MET A 1 18.97 -1.84 8.42
N ALA A 2 17.93 -1.00 8.43
CA ALA A 2 16.56 -1.47 8.28
C ALA A 2 16.31 -2.01 6.86
N SER A 3 15.56 -3.09 6.73
CA SER A 3 15.22 -3.66 5.42
C SER A 3 14.29 -2.71 4.64
N LYS A 4 14.22 -2.86 3.30
CA LYS A 4 13.24 -2.12 2.47
C LYS A 4 11.81 -2.29 3.00
N ALA A 5 11.45 -3.50 3.41
CA ALA A 5 10.17 -3.81 4.04
C ALA A 5 9.94 -3.04 5.35
N SER A 6 10.95 -2.98 6.22
CA SER A 6 10.89 -2.21 7.48
C SER A 6 10.66 -0.72 7.22
N ASN A 7 11.25 -0.15 6.16
CA ASN A 7 11.05 1.24 5.78
C ASN A 7 9.62 1.51 5.27
N VAL A 8 9.07 0.61 4.46
CA VAL A 8 7.66 0.66 4.01
C VAL A 8 6.73 0.66 5.22
N VAL A 9 6.94 -0.27 6.16
CA VAL A 9 6.13 -0.36 7.39
C VAL A 9 6.25 0.89 8.25
N ALA A 10 7.46 1.42 8.46
CA ALA A 10 7.65 2.65 9.23
C ALA A 10 6.95 3.86 8.58
N SER A 11 7.05 4.01 7.26
CA SER A 11 6.34 5.09 6.55
C SER A 11 4.83 4.91 6.55
N ALA A 12 4.33 3.67 6.53
CA ALA A 12 2.91 3.39 6.67
C ALA A 12 2.38 3.83 8.05
N LEU A 13 3.12 3.55 9.12
CA LEU A 13 2.74 3.93 10.48
C LEU A 13 2.67 5.45 10.67
N ASN A 14 3.50 6.23 9.97
CA ASN A 14 3.43 7.69 10.01
C ASN A 14 2.11 8.27 9.47
N MET A 15 1.30 7.47 8.76
CA MET A 15 0.02 7.90 8.22
C MET A 15 -1.15 7.68 9.21
N ILE A 16 -0.89 7.15 10.41
CA ILE A 16 -1.92 7.02 11.45
C ILE A 16 -2.51 8.40 11.76
N GLY A 17 -3.83 8.51 11.69
CA GLY A 17 -4.57 9.77 11.91
C GLY A 17 -4.87 10.56 10.63
N VAL A 18 -4.29 10.20 9.48
CA VAL A 18 -4.68 10.78 8.19
C VAL A 18 -6.14 10.40 7.87
N ARG A 19 -6.95 11.38 7.46
CA ARG A 19 -8.36 11.16 7.14
C ARG A 19 -8.52 10.28 5.89
N TYR A 20 -9.44 9.32 5.97
CA TYR A 20 -9.88 8.60 4.78
C TYR A 20 -10.66 9.54 3.86
N ARG A 21 -10.29 9.61 2.59
CA ARG A 21 -11.01 10.37 1.56
C ARG A 21 -11.06 9.58 0.27
N TRP A 22 -12.26 9.27 -0.20
CA TRP A 22 -12.45 8.60 -1.49
C TRP A 22 -11.78 9.37 -2.64
N GLY A 23 -10.92 8.69 -3.41
CA GLY A 23 -10.11 9.32 -4.46
C GLY A 23 -8.87 10.05 -3.95
N GLY A 24 -8.63 10.10 -2.63
CA GLY A 24 -7.52 10.79 -1.98
C GLY A 24 -6.15 10.19 -2.31
N ASN A 25 -5.13 11.04 -2.43
CA ASN A 25 -3.78 10.67 -2.92
C ASN A 25 -2.62 11.24 -2.09
N THR A 26 -2.91 12.14 -1.14
CA THR A 26 -1.87 12.79 -0.32
C THR A 26 -2.34 12.89 1.13
N PRO A 27 -1.43 12.85 2.12
CA PRO A 27 -1.80 12.98 3.53
C PRO A 27 -2.61 14.25 3.82
N ASP A 28 -2.19 15.39 3.27
CA ASP A 28 -2.82 16.69 3.53
C ASP A 28 -4.27 16.74 3.04
N SER A 29 -4.55 16.14 1.87
CA SER A 29 -5.90 16.09 1.31
C SER A 29 -6.76 14.93 1.82
N GLY A 30 -6.15 13.97 2.52
CA GLY A 30 -6.69 12.64 2.83
C GLY A 30 -6.31 11.57 1.79
N LEU A 31 -6.33 10.31 2.24
CA LEU A 31 -5.95 9.12 1.46
C LEU A 31 -7.14 8.16 1.35
N ASP A 32 -7.28 7.44 0.23
CA ASP A 32 -8.05 6.19 0.22
C ASP A 32 -7.13 4.97 0.31
N CYS A 33 -7.71 3.76 0.29
CA CYS A 33 -6.98 2.51 0.45
C CYS A 33 -5.80 2.37 -0.52
N SER A 34 -5.99 2.71 -1.80
CA SER A 34 -4.94 2.56 -2.82
C SER A 34 -4.10 3.82 -2.97
N GLY A 35 -4.64 5.00 -2.66
CA GLY A 35 -3.86 6.22 -2.49
C GLY A 35 -2.82 6.10 -1.38
N PHE A 36 -3.18 5.50 -0.25
CA PHE A 36 -2.27 5.22 0.86
C PHE A 36 -1.12 4.31 0.45
N VAL A 37 -1.42 3.14 -0.14
CA VAL A 37 -0.39 2.20 -0.59
C VAL A 37 0.54 2.87 -1.61
N ARG A 38 -0.02 3.58 -2.60
CA ARG A 38 0.79 4.27 -3.61
C ARG A 38 1.72 5.31 -3.00
N TYR A 39 1.20 6.14 -2.08
CA TYR A 39 1.99 7.17 -1.40
C TYR A 39 3.15 6.58 -0.59
N VAL A 40 2.88 5.55 0.21
CA VAL A 40 3.89 4.90 1.06
C VAL A 40 5.00 4.28 0.21
N TYR A 41 4.67 3.51 -0.84
CA TYR A 41 5.68 2.86 -1.68
C TYR A 41 6.47 3.87 -2.52
N GLN A 42 5.80 4.91 -3.02
CA GLN A 42 6.48 5.97 -3.77
C GLN A 42 7.49 6.70 -2.89
N ASN A 43 7.11 7.07 -1.67
CA ASN A 43 7.99 7.83 -0.78
C ASN A 43 9.10 7.00 -0.13
N THR A 44 8.94 5.69 -0.02
CA THR A 44 9.96 4.82 0.61
C THR A 44 10.88 4.14 -0.38
N LEU A 45 10.36 3.73 -1.55
CA LEU A 45 11.09 2.93 -2.53
C LEU A 45 11.23 3.62 -3.89
N GLY A 46 10.59 4.77 -4.11
CA GLY A 46 10.59 5.48 -5.39
C GLY A 46 9.74 4.81 -6.47
N PHE A 47 9.00 3.74 -6.13
CA PHE A 47 8.18 3.00 -7.09
C PHE A 47 6.77 3.57 -7.17
N THR A 48 6.31 3.77 -8.40
CA THR A 48 4.94 4.24 -8.65
C THR A 48 4.03 3.06 -8.97
N LEU A 49 3.21 2.67 -7.99
CA LEU A 49 2.18 1.64 -8.18
C LEU A 49 0.96 2.19 -8.94
N PRO A 50 0.20 1.35 -9.69
CA PRO A 50 -1.07 1.75 -10.31
C PRO A 50 -2.04 2.38 -9.32
N ARG A 51 -2.95 3.26 -9.76
CA ARG A 51 -3.82 3.99 -8.83
C ARG A 51 -4.91 3.12 -8.19
N ARG A 52 -5.46 2.14 -8.92
CA ARG A 52 -6.58 1.32 -8.43
C ARG A 52 -6.06 0.05 -7.77
N ALA A 53 -6.67 -0.35 -6.67
CA ALA A 53 -6.30 -1.59 -5.95
C ALA A 53 -6.34 -2.84 -6.86
N VAL A 54 -7.30 -2.93 -7.79
CA VAL A 54 -7.40 -4.04 -8.76
C VAL A 54 -6.25 -4.09 -9.76
N ASP A 55 -5.69 -2.93 -10.11
CA ASP A 55 -4.55 -2.87 -11.03
C ASP A 55 -3.26 -3.18 -10.26
N MET A 56 -3.13 -2.68 -9.03
CA MET A 56 -2.02 -3.03 -8.13
C MET A 56 -1.96 -4.54 -7.87
N SER A 57 -3.09 -5.22 -7.72
CA SER A 57 -3.12 -6.67 -7.45
C SER A 57 -2.64 -7.54 -8.61
N ARG A 58 -2.38 -6.93 -9.78
CA ARG A 58 -1.86 -7.60 -10.99
C ARG A 58 -0.37 -7.33 -11.20
N VAL A 59 0.26 -6.55 -10.33
CA VAL A 59 1.68 -6.19 -10.40
C VAL A 59 2.48 -7.09 -9.47
N GLY A 60 3.64 -7.56 -9.95
CA GLY A 60 4.59 -8.32 -9.15
C GLY A 60 4.27 -9.81 -9.08
N GLU A 61 4.83 -10.46 -8.07
CA GLU A 61 4.68 -11.90 -7.84
C GLU A 61 3.41 -12.20 -7.05
N LYS A 62 2.64 -13.19 -7.51
CA LYS A 62 1.42 -13.63 -6.82
C LYS A 62 1.78 -14.62 -5.71
N ILE A 63 1.50 -14.23 -4.47
CA ILE A 63 1.61 -15.11 -3.30
C ILE A 63 0.28 -15.86 -3.11
N ILE A 64 0.33 -17.19 -3.10
CA ILE A 64 -0.87 -18.05 -3.06
C ILE A 64 -1.33 -18.32 -1.63
N LYS A 65 -0.40 -18.57 -0.72
CA LYS A 65 -0.71 -18.91 0.68
C LYS A 65 -0.49 -17.68 1.55
N VAL A 66 -1.47 -17.38 2.40
CA VAL A 66 -1.40 -16.28 3.37
C VAL A 66 -0.20 -16.44 4.31
N THR A 67 0.18 -17.68 4.63
CA THR A 67 1.35 -18.01 5.47
C THR A 67 2.69 -17.58 4.87
N ASP A 68 2.74 -17.32 3.57
CA ASP A 68 3.96 -16.98 2.86
C ASP A 68 4.15 -15.46 2.76
N LEU A 69 3.17 -14.67 3.22
CA LEU A 69 3.25 -13.21 3.25
C LEU A 69 4.32 -12.73 4.21
N LYS A 70 5.07 -11.73 3.77
CA LYS A 70 6.11 -11.03 4.51
C LYS A 70 5.72 -9.56 4.72
N PRO A 71 6.31 -8.87 5.71
CA PRO A 71 6.14 -7.43 5.84
C PRO A 71 6.48 -6.72 4.52
N GLY A 72 5.58 -5.82 4.08
CA GLY A 72 5.71 -5.14 2.79
C GLY A 72 5.08 -5.87 1.60
N ASP A 73 4.45 -7.03 1.80
CA ASP A 73 3.55 -7.59 0.80
C ASP A 73 2.17 -6.92 0.87
N LEU A 74 1.46 -6.90 -0.26
CA LEU A 74 0.13 -6.31 -0.36
C LEU A 74 -0.94 -7.39 -0.35
N PHE A 75 -1.88 -7.27 0.59
CA PHE A 75 -3.05 -8.14 0.67
C PHE A 75 -4.27 -7.43 0.06
N PHE A 76 -4.94 -8.10 -0.89
CA PHE A 76 -6.06 -7.52 -1.62
C PHE A 76 -7.37 -8.22 -1.27
N ILE A 77 -8.39 -7.44 -0.92
CA ILE A 77 -9.73 -7.91 -0.58
C ILE A 77 -10.68 -7.54 -1.71
N ARG A 78 -11.46 -8.50 -2.18
CA ARG A 78 -12.59 -8.28 -3.10
C ARG A 78 -13.85 -8.72 -2.38
N LYS A 79 -14.94 -7.95 -2.46
CA LYS A 79 -16.25 -8.46 -2.05
C LYS A 79 -16.63 -9.62 -2.96
N LEU A 80 -17.16 -10.68 -2.36
CA LEU A 80 -17.92 -11.70 -3.07
C LEU A 80 -19.37 -11.24 -2.94
N ASP A 81 -19.80 -10.41 -3.89
CA ASP A 81 -21.21 -10.23 -4.19
C ASP A 81 -21.74 -11.42 -5.01
#